data_AF-A0A5K1F3D0-F1
#
_entry.id   AF-A0A5K1F3D0-F1
#
_cell.length_a   1.000
_cell.length_b   1.000
_cell.length_c   1.000
_cell.angle_alpha   90.00
_cell.angle_beta   90.00
_cell.angle_gamma   90.00
#
_symmetry.space_group_name_H-M   'P 1'
#
loop_
_entity.id
_entity.type
_entity.pdbx_description
1 polymer ?
#
loop_
_entity_poly.entity_id
_entity_poly.type
_entity_poly.pdbx_seq_one_letter_code
_entity_poly.pdbx_strand_id
1 'polypeptide(L)' 'GRGVSFKNTLIIMTSNIGSTAIAKGGRSNFGFMIAEDNDSSYSAIKALVMEELKAYFRPELLNRIDEVVVFRSLEKAQ' A
#
# COMPACT_ATOMS: atom_id res chain seq x y z
N GLY A 1 8.76 -8.40 -36.46
CA GLY A 1 8.48 -8.75 -35.05
C GLY A 1 6.98 -8.80 -34.84
N ARG A 2 6.47 -9.69 -33.99
CA ARG A 2 5.04 -9.73 -33.64
C ARG A 2 4.77 -8.61 -32.62
N GLY A 3 3.81 -7.74 -32.90
CA GLY A 3 3.39 -6.70 -31.96
C GLY A 3 2.57 -7.30 -30.82
N VAL A 4 2.81 -6.84 -29.60
CA VAL A 4 2.01 -7.15 -28.42
C VAL A 4 1.28 -5.87 -28.01
N SER A 5 -0.02 -5.98 -27.68
CA SER A 5 -0.86 -4.85 -27.27
C SER A 5 -1.49 -5.15 -25.90
N PHE A 6 -1.48 -4.15 -25.03
CA PHE A 6 -2.06 -4.19 -23.68
C PHE A 6 -3.30 -3.28 -23.53
N LYS A 7 -3.91 -2.84 -24.65
CA LYS A 7 -5.00 -1.85 -24.65
C LYS A 7 -6.23 -2.26 -23.83
N ASN A 8 -6.44 -3.56 -23.63
CA ASN A 8 -7.57 -4.13 -22.88
C ASN A 8 -7.08 -5.07 -21.78
N THR A 9 -5.96 -4.73 -21.14
CA THR A 9 -5.34 -5.56 -20.10
C THR A 9 -5.19 -4.76 -18.82
N LEU A 10 -5.72 -5.29 -17.72
CA LEU A 10 -5.43 -4.78 -16.39
C LEU A 10 -4.10 -5.37 -15.92
N ILE A 11 -3.11 -4.50 -15.73
CA ILE A 11 -1.80 -4.90 -15.21
C ILE A 11 -1.83 -4.68 -13.70
N ILE A 12 -1.66 -5.77 -12.94
CA ILE A 12 -1.55 -5.72 -11.48
C ILE A 12 -0.14 -6.07 -11.09
N MET A 13 0.46 -5.25 -10.24
CA MET A 13 1.77 -5.49 -9.63
C MET A 13 1.60 -5.56 -8.13
N THR A 14 2.26 -6.52 -7.48
CA THR A 14 2.23 -6.69 -6.03
C THR A 14 3.64 -6.66 -5.48
N SER A 15 3.84 -5.97 -4.36
CA SER A 15 5.11 -5.95 -3.64
C SER A 15 4.87 -6.01 -2.15
N ASN A 16 5.85 -6.55 -1.44
CA ASN A 16 5.93 -6.70 0.00
C ASN A 16 6.67 -5.53 0.70
N ILE A 17 7.02 -4.48 -0.05
CA ILE A 17 7.50 -3.19 0.47
C ILE A 17 6.43 -2.58 1.40
N GLY A 18 6.83 -1.96 2.51
CA GLY A 18 5.89 -1.40 3.49
C GLY A 18 5.23 -2.43 4.42
N SER A 19 5.52 -3.72 4.27
CA SER A 19 4.92 -4.77 5.12
C SER A 19 5.23 -4.60 6.61
N THR A 20 6.42 -4.11 6.96
CA THR A 20 6.81 -3.79 8.34
C THR A 20 6.05 -2.59 8.90
N ALA A 21 5.82 -1.55 8.10
CA ALA A 21 5.02 -0.38 8.47
C ALA A 21 3.55 -0.78 8.71
N ILE A 22 2.98 -1.60 7.83
CA ILE A 22 1.62 -2.14 7.96
C ILE A 22 1.50 -3.04 9.20
N ALA A 23 2.50 -3.90 9.46
CA ALA A 23 2.52 -4.78 10.62
C ALA A 23 2.63 -4.00 11.94
N LYS A 24 3.41 -2.91 11.98
CA LYS A 24 3.52 -2.03 13.16
C LYS A 24 2.25 -1.20 13.38
N GLY A 25 1.65 -0.68 12.31
CA GLY A 25 0.35 0.00 12.37
C GLY A 25 -0.80 -0.92 12.78
N GLY A 26 -0.74 -2.21 12.44
CA GLY A 26 -1.73 -3.22 12.85
C GLY A 26 -1.48 -3.90 14.20
N ARG A 27 -0.31 -3.72 14.83
CA ARG A 27 0.07 -4.37 16.10
C ARG A 27 0.38 -3.42 17.26
N SER A 28 0.49 -2.12 17.02
CA SER A 28 0.53 -1.14 18.11
C SER A 28 -0.92 -0.94 18.59
N ASN A 29 -1.37 -1.43 19.75
CA ASN A 29 -0.90 -1.04 21.08
C ASN A 29 -0.67 0.48 21.24
N PHE A 30 -1.39 1.31 20.47
CA PHE A 30 -1.56 2.72 20.76
C PHE A 30 -2.59 2.85 21.88
N GLY A 31 -2.15 2.57 23.10
CA GLY A 31 -2.80 3.11 24.29
C GLY A 31 -2.65 4.63 24.30
N PHE A 32 -3.45 5.33 23.49
CA PHE A 32 -4.00 6.67 23.74
C PHE A 32 -4.81 7.10 22.50
N MET A 33 -6.13 6.92 22.54
CA MET A 33 -7.09 7.67 21.69
C MET A 33 -7.05 7.44 20.17
N ILE A 34 -7.46 6.28 19.65
CA ILE A 34 -8.20 6.24 18.36
C ILE A 34 -9.20 5.08 18.40
N ALA A 35 -10.19 5.18 19.29
CA ALA A 35 -11.48 4.56 19.05
C ALA A 35 -12.32 5.69 18.43
N GLU A 36 -12.31 5.83 17.09
CA GLU A 36 -13.47 6.31 16.30
C GLU A 36 -13.16 6.55 14.81
N ASP A 37 -11.93 6.89 14.39
CA ASP A 37 -11.67 7.23 12.97
C ASP A 37 -10.80 6.22 12.21
N ASN A 38 -11.45 5.18 11.67
CA ASN A 38 -10.85 4.18 10.77
C ASN A 38 -10.14 4.77 9.53
N ASP A 39 -10.48 5.99 9.12
CA ASP A 39 -9.96 6.62 7.91
C ASP A 39 -8.60 7.32 8.15
N SER A 40 -8.42 7.85 9.36
CA SER A 40 -7.17 8.48 9.81
C SER A 40 -5.99 7.49 9.87
N SER A 41 -6.25 6.26 10.35
CA SER A 41 -5.24 5.20 10.43
C SER A 41 -4.79 4.71 9.04
N TYR A 42 -5.71 4.62 8.08
CA TYR A 42 -5.41 4.17 6.73
C TYR A 42 -4.58 5.18 5.95
N SER A 43 -4.92 6.46 6.03
CA SER A 43 -4.15 7.53 5.38
C SER A 43 -2.72 7.61 5.93
N ALA A 44 -2.54 7.45 7.25
CA ALA A 44 -1.22 7.41 7.87
C ALA A 44 -0.38 6.21 7.38
N ILE A 45 -0.95 5.00 7.34
CA ILE A 45 -0.27 3.81 6.83
C ILE A 45 0.07 3.98 5.34
N LYS A 46 -0.86 4.50 4.54
CA LYS A 46 -0.65 4.76 3.11
C LYS A 46 0.50 5.75 2.88
N ALA A 47 0.61 6.80 3.69
CA ALA A 47 1.70 7.76 3.59
C ALA A 47 3.08 7.11 3.83
N LEU A 48 3.20 6.29 4.88
CA LEU A 48 4.44 5.56 5.19
C LEU A 48 4.83 4.58 4.06
N VAL A 49 3.87 3.82 3.55
CA VAL A 49 4.12 2.89 2.44
C VAL A 49 4.53 3.63 1.17
N MET A 50 3.93 4.79 0.89
CA MET A 50 4.31 5.62 -0.27
C MET A 50 5.71 6.21 -0.16
N GLU A 51 6.18 6.52 1.05
CA GLU A 51 7.56 6.97 1.26
C GLU A 51 8.56 5.85 0.95
N GLU A 52 8.32 4.63 1.46
CA GLU A 52 9.16 3.47 1.16
C GLU A 52 9.14 3.10 -0.33
N LEU A 53 7.97 3.18 -0.99
CA LEU A 53 7.85 2.95 -2.44
C LEU A 53 8.66 3.95 -3.25
N LYS A 54 8.65 5.24 -2.87
CA LYS A 54 9.45 6.29 -3.52
C LYS A 54 10.96 6.11 -3.30
N ALA A 55 11.35 5.60 -2.14
CA ALA A 55 12.76 5.30 -1.84
C ALA A 55 13.26 4.08 -2.63
N TYR A 56 12.41 3.08 -2.84
CA TYR A 56 12.79 1.83 -3.51
C TYR A 56 12.68 1.89 -5.03
N PHE A 57 11.57 2.40 -5.57
CA PHE A 57 11.32 2.44 -7.01
C PHE A 57 11.77 3.77 -7.63
N ARG A 58 12.23 3.69 -8.88
CA ARG A 58 12.52 4.87 -9.67
C ARG A 58 11.22 5.64 -9.96
N PRO A 59 11.25 6.98 -9.97
CA PRO A 59 10.06 7.80 -10.24
C PRO A 59 9.43 7.50 -11.60
N GLU A 60 10.23 7.08 -12.59
CA GLU A 60 9.74 6.68 -13.91
C GLU A 60 8.72 5.55 -13.86
N LEU A 61 8.91 4.55 -12.99
CA LEU A 61 7.96 3.44 -12.86
C LEU A 61 6.71 3.89 -12.10
N LEU A 62 6.88 4.68 -11.03
CA LEU A 62 5.77 5.19 -10.23
C LEU A 62 4.85 6.09 -11.07
N ASN A 63 5.41 6.86 -12.00
CA ASN A 63 4.66 7.69 -12.94
C ASN A 63 3.88 6.89 -14.00
N ARG A 64 4.01 5.55 -14.05
CA ARG A 64 3.23 4.65 -14.92
C ARG A 64 2.16 3.87 -14.17
N ILE A 65 2.03 4.06 -12.87
CA ILE A 65 1.04 3.40 -12.03
C ILE A 65 -0.08 4.40 -11.76
N ASP A 66 -1.31 4.04 -12.12
CA ASP A 66 -2.47 4.91 -11.94
C ASP A 66 -2.91 4.94 -10.47
N GLU A 67 -2.98 3.78 -9.82
CA GLU A 67 -3.44 3.65 -8.43
C GLU A 67 -2.57 2.69 -7.61
N VAL A 68 -2.36 3.05 -6.34
CA VAL A 68 -1.67 2.23 -5.35
C VAL A 68 -2.65 1.85 -4.25
N VAL A 69 -2.87 0.53 -4.10
CA VAL A 69 -3.73 -0.06 -3.08
C VAL A 69 -2.87 -0.65 -1.98
N VAL A 70 -3.17 -0.30 -0.72
CA VAL A 70 -2.48 -0.81 0.46
C VAL A 70 -3.39 -1.77 1.22
N PHE A 71 -2.94 -3.00 1.43
CA PHE A 71 -3.70 -4.00 2.16
C PHE A 71 -3.55 -3.82 3.68
N ARG A 72 -4.68 -3.91 4.39
CA ARG A 72 -4.70 -3.95 5.86
C ARG A 72 -4.36 -5.35 6.34
N SER A 73 -3.85 -5.45 7.57
CA SER A 73 -3.61 -6.75 8.20
C SER A 73 -4.93 -7.50 8.36
N LEU A 74 -4.91 -8.82 8.14
CA LEU A 74 -6.07 -9.67 8.37
C LEU A 74 -6.37 -9.73 9.88
N GLU A 75 -7.61 -9.46 10.24
CA GLU A 75 -8.12 -9.73 11.58
C GLU A 75 -8.51 -11.21 11.68
N LYS A 76 -8.47 -11.77 12.90
CA LYS A 76 -9.00 -13.11 13.10
C LYS A 76 -10.50 -13.08 12.81
N ALA A 77 -10.95 -13.92 11.87
CA ALA A 77 -12.36 -14.22 11.75
C ALA A 77 -12.83 -14.80 13.08
N GLN A 78 -13.82 -14.14 13.69
CA GLN A 78 -14.38 -14.52 14.98
C GLN A 78 -15.21 -15.80 14.86
#